data_AF-A0A7R9UL42-F1
#
_entry.id   AF-A0A7R9UL42-F1
#
_cell.length_a   1.000
_cell.length_b   1.000
_cell.length_c   1.000
_cell.angle_alpha   90.00
_cell.angle_beta   90.00
_cell.angle_gamma   90.00
#
_symmetry.space_group_name_H-M   'P 1'
#
loop_
_entity.id
_entity.type
_entity.pdbx_description
1 polymer ?
#
loop_
_entity_poly.entity_id
_entity_poly.type
_entity_poly.pdbx_seq_one_letter_code
_entity_poly.pdbx_strand_id
1 'polypeptide(L)'
;GGFRTWMRVACFARRLVATMAAMASPPSAVLDRSAITEAIPLIALRVPAKKCGKFLGDSKIKAGLLNMPRRRNIVPDDAQPGAGTKLVLLRPEVTDLELSSAPDALRACAREEGAEALAYTLRLEYADFTADQVLRRLLPAVGTS
;
A
#
# COMPACT_ATOMS: atom_id res chain seq x y z
N GLY A 1 -14.36 2.94 79.89
CA GLY A 1 -14.27 2.09 78.68
C GLY A 1 -13.10 1.15 78.85
N GLY A 2 -13.38 -0.11 79.16
CA GLY A 2 -12.37 -1.11 79.53
C GLY A 2 -11.75 -1.79 78.31
N PHE A 3 -10.43 -1.67 78.21
CA PHE A 3 -9.56 -2.35 77.26
C PHE A 3 -9.27 -3.80 77.68
N ARG A 4 -9.01 -4.65 76.67
CA ARG A 4 -8.24 -5.92 76.65
C ARG A 4 -8.98 -7.24 76.95
N THR A 5 -8.92 -8.16 75.97
CA THR A 5 -8.52 -9.59 76.05
C THR A 5 -8.51 -10.15 74.60
N TRP A 6 -7.38 -10.17 73.85
CA TRP A 6 -6.36 -11.23 73.71
C TRP A 6 -6.84 -12.61 73.22
N MET A 7 -6.44 -13.01 71.99
CA MET A 7 -5.75 -14.27 71.59
C MET A 7 -5.86 -14.45 70.06
N ARG A 8 -4.77 -14.24 69.29
CA ARG A 8 -3.76 -15.22 68.86
C ARG A 8 -4.33 -16.44 68.12
N VAL A 9 -4.26 -16.46 66.78
CA VAL A 9 -4.00 -17.68 66.00
C VAL A 9 -3.11 -17.39 64.79
N ALA A 10 -1.90 -17.94 64.87
CA ALA A 10 -1.05 -18.54 63.83
C ALA A 10 -0.75 -17.80 62.51
N CYS A 11 0.54 -17.47 62.38
CA CYS A 11 1.30 -17.54 61.14
C CYS A 11 1.00 -18.82 60.34
N PHE A 12 0.69 -18.72 59.05
CA PHE A 12 0.85 -19.86 58.13
C PHE A 12 1.22 -19.39 56.71
N ALA A 13 2.42 -19.82 56.30
CA ALA A 13 2.86 -20.14 54.95
C ALA A 13 2.86 -19.09 53.82
N ARG A 14 4.08 -18.61 53.54
CA ARG A 14 4.62 -18.40 52.19
C ARG A 14 4.20 -19.50 51.19
N ARG A 15 3.97 -19.08 49.93
CA ARG A 15 4.37 -19.75 48.66
C ARG A 15 3.25 -20.42 47.83
N LEU A 16 2.86 -19.75 46.75
CA LEU A 16 2.38 -20.32 45.48
C LEU A 16 2.61 -19.24 44.41
N VAL A 17 3.80 -19.17 43.80
CA VAL A 17 4.16 -19.83 42.52
C VAL A 17 3.08 -19.63 41.46
N ALA A 18 3.47 -18.85 40.45
CA ALA A 18 2.89 -18.72 39.12
C ALA A 18 2.09 -19.94 38.66
N THR A 19 0.93 -19.71 38.03
CA THR A 19 0.46 -20.36 36.79
C THR A 19 -0.95 -19.87 36.49
N MET A 20 -1.10 -18.80 35.73
CA MET A 20 -2.16 -18.64 34.72
C MET A 20 -1.60 -17.71 33.64
N ALA A 21 -0.50 -18.14 33.02
CA ALA A 21 -0.14 -17.66 31.70
C ALA A 21 -1.33 -18.00 30.81
N ALA A 22 -2.01 -16.96 30.32
CA ALA A 22 -3.15 -17.05 29.43
C ALA A 22 -2.80 -17.95 28.24
N MET A 23 -3.24 -19.21 28.30
CA MET A 23 -3.19 -20.15 27.19
C MET A 23 -4.39 -19.91 26.28
N ALA A 24 -4.54 -18.69 25.79
CA ALA A 24 -5.15 -18.47 24.50
C ALA A 24 -3.98 -18.28 23.55
N SER A 25 -3.46 -19.39 23.03
CA SER A 25 -2.71 -19.33 21.77
C SER A 25 -3.61 -18.50 20.83
N PRO A 26 -3.16 -17.34 20.31
CA PRO A 26 -3.95 -16.69 19.28
C PRO A 26 -4.18 -17.78 18.22
N PRO A 27 -5.43 -18.07 17.80
CA PRO A 27 -5.65 -19.01 16.72
C PRO A 27 -4.70 -18.55 15.63
N SER A 28 -3.77 -19.41 15.20
CA SER A 28 -2.76 -19.08 14.20
C SER A 28 -3.49 -18.33 13.12
N ALA A 29 -3.33 -17.00 13.09
CA ALA A 29 -4.22 -16.16 12.32
C ALA A 29 -3.89 -16.55 10.89
N VAL A 30 -4.76 -17.36 10.29
CA VAL A 30 -4.61 -17.77 8.90
C VAL A 30 -4.87 -16.48 8.16
N LEU A 31 -3.77 -15.79 7.87
CA LEU A 31 -3.80 -14.55 7.15
C LEU A 31 -4.29 -14.89 5.76
N ASP A 32 -5.53 -14.52 5.47
CA ASP A 32 -6.10 -14.58 4.14
C ASP A 32 -5.34 -13.59 3.26
N ARG A 33 -4.23 -14.05 2.69
CA ARG A 33 -3.36 -13.27 1.80
C ARG A 33 -4.15 -12.72 0.60
N SER A 34 -5.17 -13.46 0.18
CA SER A 34 -6.08 -13.09 -0.91
C SER A 34 -7.00 -11.91 -0.57
N ALA A 35 -7.17 -11.54 0.70
CA ALA A 35 -7.98 -10.39 1.10
C ALA A 35 -7.24 -9.06 0.95
N ILE A 36 -5.90 -9.09 0.77
CA ILE A 36 -5.08 -7.88 0.64
C ILE A 36 -4.98 -7.52 -0.83
N THR A 37 -6.05 -6.89 -1.33
CA THR A 37 -6.09 -6.27 -2.64
C THR A 37 -6.43 -4.79 -2.49
N GLU A 38 -5.64 -3.93 -3.10
CA GLU A 38 -5.88 -2.49 -3.11
C GLU A 38 -6.04 -2.01 -4.55
N ALA A 39 -7.08 -1.24 -4.79
CA ALA A 39 -7.36 -0.64 -6.09
C ALA A 39 -7.10 0.86 -6.01
N ILE A 40 -6.07 1.33 -6.71
CA ILE A 40 -5.70 2.74 -6.77
C ILE A 40 -6.17 3.30 -8.11
N PRO A 41 -7.21 4.15 -8.15
CA PRO A 41 -7.58 4.85 -9.36
C PRO A 41 -6.49 5.88 -9.69
N LEU A 42 -5.99 5.86 -10.92
CA LEU A 42 -4.98 6.79 -11.41
C LEU A 42 -5.17 7.04 -12.90
N ILE A 43 -4.44 8.02 -13.44
CA ILE A 43 -4.44 8.29 -14.87
C ILE A 43 -3.25 7.58 -15.52
N ALA A 44 -3.49 6.99 -16.69
CA ALA A 44 -2.47 6.41 -17.54
C ALA A 44 -2.44 7.11 -18.89
N LEU A 45 -1.27 7.12 -19.53
CA LEU A 45 -1.10 7.59 -20.90
C LEU A 45 -0.92 6.40 -21.83
N ARG A 46 -1.80 6.27 -22.81
CA ARG A 46 -1.63 5.35 -23.93
C ARG A 46 -0.63 5.95 -24.89
N VAL A 47 0.50 5.26 -25.06
CA VAL A 47 1.61 5.68 -25.91
C VAL A 47 2.02 4.53 -26.83
N PRO A 48 2.35 4.78 -28.10
CA PRO A 48 2.95 3.76 -28.96
C PRO A 48 4.28 3.24 -28.39
N ALA A 49 4.50 1.93 -28.39
CA ALA A 49 5.68 1.26 -27.83
C ALA A 49 7.02 1.82 -28.34
N LYS A 50 7.04 2.32 -29.59
CA LYS A 50 8.21 2.94 -30.22
C LYS A 50 8.66 4.24 -29.54
N LYS A 51 7.73 4.94 -28.88
CA LYS A 51 7.93 6.28 -28.29
C LYS A 51 8.05 6.25 -26.77
N CYS A 52 7.71 5.13 -26.12
CA CYS A 52 7.80 4.98 -24.67
C CYS A 52 9.21 5.27 -24.10
N GLY A 53 10.27 5.03 -24.88
CA GLY A 53 11.64 5.30 -24.47
C GLY A 53 11.89 6.78 -24.12
N LYS A 54 11.19 7.73 -24.77
CA LYS A 54 11.33 9.17 -24.50
C LYS A 54 10.81 9.55 -23.13
N PHE A 55 9.67 8.97 -22.72
CA PHE A 55 9.09 9.19 -21.39
C PHE A 55 9.99 8.68 -20.26
N LEU A 56 10.78 7.64 -20.52
CA LEU A 56 11.77 7.12 -19.59
C LEU A 56 13.14 7.80 -19.72
N GLY A 57 13.42 8.53 -20.81
CA GLY A 57 14.71 9.18 -21.01
C GLY A 57 14.86 10.42 -20.13
N ASP A 58 13.81 11.22 -20.04
CA ASP A 58 13.86 12.54 -19.42
C ASP A 58 13.51 12.49 -17.92
N SER A 59 14.37 13.09 -17.10
CA SER A 59 14.23 13.06 -15.62
C SER A 59 13.03 13.88 -15.15
N LYS A 60 12.71 14.98 -15.85
CA LYS A 60 11.56 15.84 -15.55
C LYS A 60 10.24 15.12 -15.81
N ILE A 61 10.21 14.29 -16.85
CA ILE A 61 9.04 13.49 -17.21
C ILE A 61 8.89 12.32 -16.24
N LYS A 62 9.99 11.61 -15.96
CA LYS A 62 10.04 10.54 -14.95
C LYS A 62 9.51 10.98 -13.59
N ALA A 63 9.74 12.24 -13.20
CA ALA A 63 9.20 12.79 -11.97
C ALA A 63 7.66 12.81 -11.93
N GLY A 64 6.98 12.86 -13.08
CA GLY A 64 5.51 12.75 -13.17
C GLY A 64 4.98 11.32 -13.34
N LEU A 65 5.86 10.33 -13.51
CA LEU A 65 5.46 8.93 -13.65
C LEU A 65 5.32 8.24 -12.29
N LEU A 66 4.57 7.13 -12.27
CA LEU A 66 4.38 6.31 -11.08
C LEU A 66 5.74 5.87 -10.51
N ASN A 67 6.06 6.33 -9.30
CA ASN A 67 7.33 6.02 -8.64
C ASN A 67 7.10 4.98 -7.53
N MET A 68 6.87 3.73 -7.92
CA MET A 68 6.62 2.65 -6.97
C MET A 68 7.75 1.61 -7.04
N PRO A 69 8.38 1.26 -5.91
CA PRO A 69 9.45 0.27 -5.91
C PRO A 69 8.91 -1.07 -6.42
N ARG A 70 9.71 -1.78 -7.23
CA ARG A 70 9.41 -3.11 -7.83
C ARG A 70 8.32 -3.13 -8.92
N ARG A 71 7.61 -2.03 -9.17
CA ARG A 71 6.60 -1.93 -10.22
C ARG A 71 7.16 -1.19 -11.44
N ARG A 72 6.70 -1.62 -12.62
CA ARG A 72 7.04 -0.95 -13.88
C ARG A 72 6.09 0.22 -14.09
N ASN A 73 6.64 1.37 -14.47
CA ASN A 73 5.86 2.55 -14.87
C ASN A 73 5.08 2.30 -16.17
N ILE A 74 5.45 1.27 -16.93
CA ILE A 74 4.87 0.93 -18.22
C ILE A 74 4.23 -0.45 -18.12
N VAL A 75 2.95 -0.51 -18.44
CA VAL A 75 2.11 -1.70 -18.48
C VAL A 75 1.67 -1.94 -19.93
N PRO A 76 1.55 -3.20 -20.40
CA PRO A 76 0.90 -3.47 -21.67
C PRO A 76 -0.54 -2.94 -21.69
N ASP A 77 -1.02 -2.53 -22.86
CA ASP A 77 -2.42 -2.13 -23.02
C ASP A 77 -3.28 -3.38 -23.27
N ASP A 78 -3.95 -3.87 -22.23
CA ASP A 78 -4.84 -5.04 -22.31
C ASP A 78 -6.11 -4.75 -23.12
N ALA A 79 -6.46 -3.48 -23.34
CA ALA A 79 -7.63 -3.11 -24.13
C ALA A 79 -7.39 -3.29 -25.64
N GLN A 80 -6.13 -3.24 -26.09
CA GLN A 80 -5.75 -3.44 -27.49
C GLN A 80 -4.51 -4.34 -27.61
N PRO A 81 -4.66 -5.65 -27.33
CA PRO A 81 -3.55 -6.60 -27.46
C PRO A 81 -3.09 -6.65 -28.92
N GLY A 82 -1.87 -6.20 -29.19
CA GLY A 82 -1.25 -6.24 -30.53
C GLY A 82 -1.21 -4.92 -31.29
N ALA A 83 -1.85 -3.84 -30.81
CA ALA A 83 -1.74 -2.51 -31.41
C ALA A 83 -0.34 -1.87 -31.24
N GLY A 84 0.55 -2.53 -30.49
CA GLY A 84 1.87 -2.00 -30.18
C GLY A 84 1.80 -0.75 -29.31
N THR A 85 0.71 -0.54 -28.57
CA THR A 85 0.55 0.51 -27.57
C THR A 85 0.92 0.00 -26.18
N LYS A 86 1.33 0.92 -25.31
CA LYS A 86 1.61 0.66 -23.90
C LYS A 86 0.99 1.76 -23.06
N LEU A 87 0.65 1.41 -21.84
CA LEU A 87 0.12 2.31 -20.84
C LEU A 87 1.25 2.78 -19.94
N VAL A 88 1.47 4.08 -19.90
CA VAL A 88 2.42 4.72 -18.99
C VAL A 88 1.63 5.24 -17.80
N LEU A 89 1.88 4.66 -16.62
CA LEU A 89 1.16 5.01 -15.40
C LEU A 89 1.71 6.31 -14.83
N LEU A 90 0.81 7.25 -14.56
CA LEU A 90 1.13 8.50 -13.89
C LEU A 90 1.03 8.37 -12.38
N ARG A 91 1.51 9.40 -11.68
CA ARG A 91 1.35 9.48 -10.24
C ARG A 91 -0.12 9.71 -9.85
N PRO A 92 -0.52 9.28 -8.64
CA PRO A 92 -1.87 9.48 -8.14
C PRO A 92 -2.22 10.96 -7.93
N GLU A 93 -1.24 11.87 -7.88
CA GLU A 93 -1.50 13.31 -7.86
C GLU A 93 -2.14 13.83 -9.16
N VAL A 94 -2.01 13.09 -10.26
CA VAL A 94 -2.65 13.41 -11.54
C VAL A 94 -3.97 12.67 -11.61
N THR A 95 -5.06 13.37 -11.27
CA THR A 95 -6.42 12.83 -11.33
C THR A 95 -7.18 13.21 -12.60
N ASP A 96 -6.70 14.24 -13.30
CA ASP A 96 -7.39 14.83 -14.45
C ASP A 96 -6.90 14.25 -15.78
N LEU A 97 -7.82 13.99 -16.71
CA LEU A 97 -7.50 13.58 -18.09
C LEU A 97 -6.81 14.70 -18.90
N GLU A 98 -7.03 15.96 -18.50
CA GLU A 98 -6.36 17.14 -19.09
C GLU A 98 -4.90 17.28 -18.66
N LEU A 99 -4.42 16.42 -17.75
CA LEU A 99 -3.07 16.42 -17.20
C LEU A 99 -2.69 17.76 -16.55
N SER A 100 -3.66 18.60 -16.15
CA SER A 100 -3.47 19.93 -15.54
C SER A 100 -2.49 19.92 -14.38
N SER A 101 -2.60 18.90 -13.54
CA SER A 101 -1.78 18.69 -12.33
C SER A 101 -0.43 18.01 -12.62
N ALA A 102 -0.19 17.62 -13.88
CA ALA A 102 1.02 16.95 -14.31
C ALA A 102 2.13 17.95 -14.69
N PRO A 103 3.42 17.57 -14.57
CA PRO A 103 4.53 18.44 -14.95
C PRO A 103 4.42 18.93 -16.40
N ASP A 104 4.78 20.18 -16.65
CA ASP A 104 4.72 20.80 -18.00
C ASP A 104 5.47 19.99 -19.06
N ALA A 105 6.63 19.45 -18.69
CA ALA A 105 7.42 18.59 -19.57
C ALA A 105 6.66 17.30 -19.98
N LEU A 106 5.93 16.69 -19.04
CA LEU A 106 5.13 15.50 -19.32
C LEU A 106 3.94 15.86 -20.23
N ARG A 107 3.28 16.99 -19.98
CA ARG A 107 2.17 17.48 -20.83
C ARG A 107 2.63 17.77 -22.26
N ALA A 108 3.75 18.47 -22.40
CA ALA A 108 4.33 18.79 -23.71
C ALA A 108 4.67 17.51 -24.49
N CYS A 109 5.39 16.57 -23.86
CA CYS A 109 5.71 15.30 -24.50
C CYS A 109 4.47 14.44 -24.81
N ALA A 110 3.46 14.45 -23.94
CA ALA A 110 2.21 13.73 -24.22
C ALA A 110 1.53 14.28 -25.49
N ARG A 111 1.46 15.61 -25.63
CA ARG A 111 0.87 16.26 -26.82
C ARG A 111 1.70 16.05 -28.08
N GLU A 112 3.01 16.21 -28.00
CA GLU A 112 3.93 16.00 -29.14
C GLU A 112 3.89 14.55 -29.65
N GLU A 113 3.80 13.59 -28.73
CA GLU A 113 3.83 12.18 -29.11
C GLU A 113 2.47 11.61 -29.49
N GLY A 114 1.38 12.37 -29.28
CA GLY A 114 0.01 11.95 -29.50
C GLY A 114 -0.47 10.93 -28.47
N ALA A 115 -0.04 11.09 -27.22
CA ALA A 115 -0.44 10.23 -26.12
C ALA A 115 -1.87 10.54 -25.68
N GLU A 116 -2.67 9.51 -25.44
CA GLU A 116 -4.05 9.64 -24.98
C GLU A 116 -4.12 9.37 -23.47
N ALA A 117 -4.66 10.31 -22.70
CA ALA A 117 -4.89 10.12 -21.27
C ALA A 117 -6.16 9.29 -21.05
N LEU A 118 -6.08 8.30 -20.17
CA LEU A 118 -7.20 7.43 -19.81
C LEU A 118 -7.20 7.11 -18.32
N ALA A 119 -8.39 6.87 -17.78
CA ALA A 119 -8.55 6.39 -16.42
C ALA A 119 -8.12 4.92 -16.32
N TYR A 120 -7.19 4.63 -15.40
CA TYR A 120 -6.66 3.29 -15.17
C TYR A 120 -6.70 2.96 -13.68
N THR A 121 -7.22 1.78 -13.33
CA THR A 121 -7.21 1.33 -11.95
C THR A 121 -6.07 0.35 -11.72
N LEU A 122 -5.06 0.78 -10.99
CA LEU A 122 -3.95 -0.07 -10.60
C LEU A 122 -4.40 -0.99 -9.47
N ARG A 123 -4.40 -2.30 -9.75
CA ARG A 123 -4.64 -3.33 -8.72
C ARG A 123 -3.31 -3.79 -8.15
N LEU A 124 -3.16 -3.61 -6.85
CA LEU A 124 -2.07 -4.11 -6.05
C LEU A 124 -2.54 -5.32 -5.27
N GLU A 125 -1.73 -6.38 -5.30
CA GLU A 125 -2.00 -7.62 -4.60
C GLU A 125 -0.97 -7.82 -3.48
N TYR A 126 -1.16 -8.84 -2.65
CA TYR A 126 -0.23 -9.20 -1.57
C TYR A 126 1.25 -9.22 -2.01
N ALA A 127 1.54 -9.68 -3.23
CA ALA A 127 2.90 -9.77 -3.75
C ALA A 127 3.59 -8.40 -3.98
N ASP A 128 2.82 -7.32 -4.09
CA ASP A 128 3.33 -5.96 -4.27
C ASP A 128 3.72 -5.29 -2.94
N PHE A 129 3.28 -5.86 -1.82
CA PHE A 129 3.49 -5.27 -0.50
C PHE A 129 4.65 -5.92 0.25
N THR A 130 5.36 -5.12 1.04
CA THR A 130 6.35 -5.65 1.99
C THR A 130 5.66 -6.24 3.21
N ALA A 131 6.35 -7.11 3.94
CA ALA A 131 5.83 -7.68 5.19
C ALA A 131 5.39 -6.58 6.17
N ASP A 132 6.16 -5.50 6.31
CA ASP A 132 5.81 -4.34 7.14
C ASP A 132 4.51 -3.65 6.69
N GLN A 133 4.34 -3.41 5.38
CA GLN A 133 3.13 -2.80 4.83
C GLN A 133 1.89 -3.69 5.01
N VAL A 134 2.04 -4.99 4.81
CA VAL A 134 0.98 -5.97 5.08
C VAL A 134 0.59 -5.95 6.55
N LEU A 135 1.57 -6.02 7.46
CA LEU A 135 1.34 -5.99 8.91
C LEU A 135 0.61 -4.72 9.34
N ARG A 136 1.03 -3.53 8.85
CA ARG A 136 0.36 -2.25 9.16
C ARG A 136 -1.11 -2.22 8.74
N ARG A 137 -1.48 -2.91 7.66
CA ARG A 137 -2.88 -2.97 7.21
C ARG A 137 -3.74 -3.95 7.99
N LEU A 138 -3.11 -5.00 8.52
CA LEU A 138 -3.78 -6.03 9.31
C LEU A 138 -3.96 -5.62 10.77
N LEU A 139 -3.05 -4.80 11.28
CA LEU A 139 -3.13 -4.29 12.63
C LEU A 139 -4.21 -3.20 12.68
N PRO A 140 -5.27 -3.34 13.52
CA PRO A 140 -6.18 -2.25 13.77
C PRO A 140 -5.37 -1.07 14.33
N ALA A 141 -5.72 0.17 13.96
CA ALA A 141 -5.02 1.36 14.46
C ALA A 141 -5.09 1.40 16.00
N VAL A 142 -4.06 0.86 16.66
CA VAL A 142 -4.03 0.79 18.11
C VAL A 142 -3.60 2.16 18.62
N GLY A 143 -4.62 2.99 18.90
CA GLY A 143 -4.64 4.15 19.79
C GLY A 143 -3.38 5.00 19.93
N THR A 144 -3.36 6.16 19.28
CA THR A 144 -2.75 7.37 19.84
C THR A 144 -3.88 8.30 20.27
N SER A 145 -4.26 8.22 21.54
CA SER A 145 -4.98 9.28 22.27
C SER A 145 -3.97 10.18 22.95
#